data_AF-A0A9E7ZYJ0-F1
#
_entry.id   AF-A0A9E7ZYJ0-F1
#
_cell.length_a   1.000
_cell.length_b   1.000
_cell.length_c   1.000
_cell.angle_alpha   90.00
_cell.angle_beta   90.00
_cell.angle_gamma   90.00
#
_symmetry.space_group_name_H-M   'P 1'
#
loop_
_entity.id
_entity.type
_entity.pdbx_description
1 polymer ?
#
loop_
_entity_poly.entity_id
_entity_poly.type
_entity_poly.pdbx_seq_one_letter_code
_entity_poly.pdbx_strand_id
1 'polypeptide(L)'
;MTPSTSTCTSFDAVTLEVIWTRLISVVDEAAAALVRTSFSTLVRESYDFSCIVTDRKGRCLGQATDSIPSFIGTLPKTVRHFLNHFPVETLKPGDVLITNDPWMGTGHLPDLTVAKPLFRNGKLIGFAASTTHSPDMGGRTGTTDIRDVFEEGLQVPMLKLIDAGKVDQTFLAMLRKNVRVPDLVVGDLFAQVSALELVERRLFDLMRDYELDELDSLADEILSRSEAAMRAAIRAFPDGSYDYTLNTDGLIEPVTIQIKVVVDGDSVVVDYAGTSPQVDRALNVALCYTYAQTVYGLKCILAPDLPNNDGALAPIEVTAPEGSILNHTYPASGQTRTLVGHFLPFAVFGAMSAATPERVAAGPGSPLWSMQAAGVDEQGRTYVNKFFFNGGTGGTSRRDGYNVLSWPSNISCVPIEMMEQQSNFRVLHKRLRIGSSGAGRYRGGLGQECLLEYQGERPVVVGFHAERTLHAPPGLCGGEDGVPGVLEVNGHALEPHEQKVQHVIRQGDRIHMKTPGGAGFGAKAERSGESIAADARQGYVAAPARLAAE
;
A
#
# COMPACT_ATOMS: atom_id res chain seq x y z
N MET A 1 -30.46 5.34 -43.17
CA MET A 1 -29.61 5.16 -41.98
C MET A 1 -28.17 5.24 -42.42
N THR A 2 -27.60 6.43 -42.37
CA THR A 2 -26.17 6.67 -42.57
C THR A 2 -25.43 6.16 -41.33
N PRO A 3 -24.27 5.47 -41.47
CA PRO A 3 -23.45 5.11 -40.33
C PRO A 3 -22.96 6.40 -39.67
N SER A 4 -23.24 6.56 -38.38
CA SER A 4 -22.60 7.57 -37.54
C SER A 4 -21.11 7.29 -37.53
N THR A 5 -20.35 8.02 -38.33
CA THR A 5 -18.89 8.06 -38.26
C THR A 5 -18.53 8.60 -36.88
N SER A 6 -18.05 7.72 -36.00
CA SER A 6 -17.32 8.12 -34.80
C SER A 6 -16.17 9.03 -35.25
N THR A 7 -16.31 10.33 -35.01
CA THR A 7 -15.24 11.30 -35.20
C THR A 7 -14.24 11.03 -34.09
N CYS A 8 -13.11 10.41 -34.43
CA CYS A 8 -11.98 10.30 -33.52
C CYS A 8 -11.51 11.73 -33.23
N THR A 9 -11.89 12.26 -32.06
CA THR A 9 -11.49 13.60 -31.63
C THR A 9 -9.97 13.58 -31.45
N SER A 10 -9.25 14.22 -32.38
CA SER A 10 -7.80 14.37 -32.27
C SER A 10 -7.50 15.45 -31.23
N PHE A 11 -6.85 15.07 -30.14
CA PHE A 11 -6.37 16.00 -29.12
C PHE A 11 -4.97 16.47 -29.47
N ASP A 12 -4.78 17.78 -29.67
CA ASP A 12 -3.43 18.32 -29.75
C ASP A 12 -2.70 18.12 -28.40
N ALA A 13 -1.36 18.13 -28.45
CA ALA A 13 -0.55 17.78 -27.29
C ALA A 13 -0.76 18.73 -26.09
N VAL A 14 -0.98 20.01 -26.34
CA VAL A 14 -1.16 21.01 -25.28
C VAL A 14 -2.52 20.82 -24.63
N THR A 15 -3.59 20.69 -25.43
CA THR A 15 -4.94 20.49 -24.91
C THR A 15 -5.04 19.19 -24.11
N LEU A 16 -4.44 18.08 -24.59
CA LEU A 16 -4.46 16.83 -23.85
C LEU A 16 -3.78 16.96 -22.49
N GLU A 17 -2.58 17.56 -22.45
CA GLU A 17 -1.82 17.72 -21.22
C GLU A 17 -2.60 18.54 -20.18
N VAL A 18 -3.26 19.61 -20.62
CA VAL A 18 -4.10 20.43 -19.74
C VAL A 18 -5.32 19.64 -19.24
N ILE A 19 -6.04 18.93 -20.11
CA ILE A 19 -7.20 18.13 -19.70
C ILE A 19 -6.78 17.03 -18.72
N TRP A 20 -5.67 16.33 -19.00
CA TRP A 20 -5.19 15.22 -18.16
C TRP A 20 -4.69 15.71 -16.81
N THR A 21 -3.91 16.80 -16.77
CA THR A 21 -3.47 17.41 -15.51
C THR A 21 -4.66 17.89 -14.67
N ARG A 22 -5.66 18.50 -15.30
CA ARG A 22 -6.91 18.89 -14.61
C ARG A 22 -7.68 17.67 -14.12
N LEU A 23 -7.71 16.56 -14.87
CA LEU A 23 -8.35 15.31 -14.45
C LEU A 23 -7.66 14.74 -13.20
N ILE A 24 -6.32 14.70 -13.16
CA ILE A 24 -5.56 14.30 -11.96
C ILE A 24 -5.91 15.23 -10.79
N SER A 25 -5.97 16.54 -11.05
CA SER A 25 -6.36 17.53 -10.03
C SER A 25 -7.77 17.31 -9.47
N VAL A 26 -8.73 16.84 -10.30
CA VAL A 26 -10.07 16.46 -9.83
C VAL A 26 -9.99 15.32 -8.81
N VAL A 27 -9.15 14.31 -9.09
CA VAL A 27 -8.99 13.16 -8.21
C VAL A 27 -8.23 13.56 -6.94
N ASP A 28 -7.25 14.45 -7.03
CA ASP A 28 -6.50 14.98 -5.87
C ASP A 28 -7.38 15.85 -4.97
N GLU A 29 -8.29 16.67 -5.52
CA GLU A 29 -9.26 17.43 -4.72
C GLU A 29 -10.18 16.48 -3.93
N ALA A 30 -10.61 15.38 -4.55
CA ALA A 30 -11.40 14.35 -3.89
C ALA A 30 -10.63 13.58 -2.82
N ALA A 31 -9.37 13.23 -3.06
CA ALA A 31 -8.48 12.66 -2.06
C ALA A 31 -8.33 13.58 -0.84
N ALA A 32 -8.12 14.88 -1.06
CA ALA A 32 -8.00 15.84 0.02
C ALA A 32 -9.31 16.03 0.79
N ALA A 33 -10.47 15.94 0.12
CA ALA A 33 -11.77 15.95 0.77
C ALA A 33 -12.00 14.68 1.60
N LEU A 34 -11.62 13.50 1.09
CA LEU A 34 -11.70 12.23 1.80
C LEU A 34 -10.91 12.29 3.11
N VAL A 35 -9.63 12.68 3.05
CA VAL A 35 -8.77 12.85 4.24
C VAL A 35 -9.43 13.75 5.30
N ARG A 36 -10.02 14.88 4.88
CA ARG A 36 -10.64 15.86 5.80
C ARG A 36 -11.99 15.43 6.37
N THR A 37 -12.67 14.48 5.74
CA THR A 37 -14.01 14.04 6.14
C THR A 37 -14.04 12.65 6.76
N SER A 38 -12.95 11.90 6.65
CA SER A 38 -12.77 10.62 7.34
C SER A 38 -12.66 10.78 8.86
N PHE A 39 -13.16 9.77 9.55
CA PHE A 39 -13.26 9.66 10.99
C PHE A 39 -12.07 8.90 11.57
N SER A 40 -11.57 7.87 10.89
CA SER A 40 -10.43 7.09 11.38
C SER A 40 -9.08 7.75 11.09
N THR A 41 -8.10 7.47 11.93
CA THR A 41 -6.71 7.91 11.72
C THR A 41 -5.99 7.17 10.62
N LEU A 42 -6.53 6.03 10.16
CA LEU A 42 -5.98 5.29 9.02
C LEU A 42 -6.06 6.12 7.74
N VAL A 43 -7.20 6.77 7.50
CA VAL A 43 -7.36 7.65 6.34
C VAL A 43 -6.85 9.05 6.67
N ARG A 44 -7.27 9.63 7.80
CA ARG A 44 -6.99 11.05 8.11
C ARG A 44 -5.52 11.36 8.39
N GLU A 45 -4.83 10.47 9.12
CA GLU A 45 -3.44 10.70 9.54
C GLU A 45 -2.46 9.86 8.72
N SER A 46 -2.85 8.64 8.36
CA SER A 46 -1.95 7.64 7.79
C SER A 46 -2.05 7.54 6.25
N TYR A 47 -3.05 8.17 5.63
CA TYR A 47 -3.24 8.22 4.17
C TYR A 47 -3.41 6.84 3.51
N ASP A 48 -4.03 5.89 4.21
CA ASP A 48 -4.27 4.52 3.69
C ASP A 48 -5.55 4.47 2.81
N PHE A 49 -5.47 5.09 1.62
CA PHE A 49 -6.56 5.16 0.65
C PHE A 49 -6.09 5.38 -0.80
N SER A 50 -7.02 5.32 -1.73
CA SER A 50 -6.86 5.81 -3.11
C SER A 50 -8.19 6.29 -3.66
N CYS A 51 -8.12 7.17 -4.66
CA CYS A 51 -9.24 7.61 -5.49
C CYS A 51 -8.84 7.50 -6.96
N ILE A 52 -9.77 7.12 -7.84
CA ILE A 52 -9.56 7.07 -9.30
C ILE A 52 -10.78 7.58 -10.07
N VAL A 53 -10.53 7.95 -11.33
CA VAL A 53 -11.55 8.09 -12.38
C VAL A 53 -11.27 7.09 -13.50
N THR A 54 -12.33 6.45 -13.98
CA THR A 54 -12.29 5.50 -15.09
C THR A 54 -13.24 5.90 -16.22
N ASP A 55 -13.00 5.41 -17.42
CA ASP A 55 -13.99 5.44 -18.51
C ASP A 55 -15.12 4.41 -18.29
N ARG A 56 -16.08 4.34 -19.21
CA ARG A 56 -17.20 3.38 -19.11
C ARG A 56 -16.78 1.90 -19.17
N LYS A 57 -15.55 1.60 -19.61
CA LYS A 57 -14.99 0.25 -19.65
C LYS A 57 -14.24 -0.08 -18.35
N GLY A 58 -14.21 0.83 -17.38
CA GLY A 58 -13.47 0.69 -16.14
C GLY A 58 -11.96 0.82 -16.33
N ARG A 59 -11.49 1.44 -17.42
CA ARG A 59 -10.07 1.74 -17.60
C ARG A 59 -9.72 3.01 -16.84
N CYS A 60 -8.70 2.99 -16.00
CA CYS A 60 -8.29 4.14 -15.18
C CYS A 60 -7.64 5.22 -16.04
N LEU A 61 -8.13 6.46 -15.99
CA LEU A 61 -7.50 7.61 -16.64
C LEU A 61 -6.58 8.38 -15.69
N GLY A 62 -6.92 8.38 -14.39
CA GLY A 62 -6.20 9.11 -13.37
C GLY A 62 -6.45 8.54 -11.99
N GLN A 63 -5.39 8.54 -11.18
CA GLN A 63 -5.37 8.13 -9.79
C GLN A 63 -4.80 9.28 -8.95
N ALA A 64 -5.27 9.42 -7.71
CA ALA A 64 -4.76 10.46 -6.82
C ALA A 64 -3.24 10.33 -6.63
N THR A 65 -2.54 11.44 -6.63
CA THR A 65 -1.07 11.54 -6.56
C THR A 65 -0.52 10.83 -5.31
N ASP A 66 -1.18 11.02 -4.16
CA ASP A 66 -0.77 10.44 -2.87
C ASP A 66 -1.42 9.06 -2.58
N SER A 67 -1.85 8.33 -3.61
CA SER A 67 -2.41 6.99 -3.43
C SER A 67 -1.35 5.96 -3.03
N ILE A 68 -1.71 5.02 -2.16
CA ILE A 68 -0.78 3.95 -1.80
C ILE A 68 -0.56 2.96 -2.96
N PRO A 69 0.66 2.40 -3.13
CA PRO A 69 0.97 1.52 -4.27
C PRO A 69 0.14 0.25 -4.36
N SER A 70 -0.41 -0.23 -3.24
CA SER A 70 -1.34 -1.36 -3.16
C SER A 70 -2.55 -1.24 -4.10
N PHE A 71 -2.93 0.00 -4.44
CA PHE A 71 -4.09 0.29 -5.27
C PHE A 71 -3.76 0.45 -6.76
N ILE A 72 -2.48 0.40 -7.13
CA ILE A 72 -2.03 0.44 -8.52
C ILE A 72 -2.53 -0.81 -9.24
N GLY A 73 -3.41 -0.62 -10.23
CA GLY A 73 -3.99 -1.70 -11.02
C GLY A 73 -5.05 -2.55 -10.32
N THR A 74 -5.10 -2.65 -8.98
CA THR A 74 -6.18 -3.36 -8.27
C THR A 74 -7.50 -2.61 -8.33
N LEU A 75 -7.54 -1.34 -7.94
CA LEU A 75 -8.78 -0.56 -7.89
C LEU A 75 -9.49 -0.45 -9.27
N PRO A 76 -8.78 -0.21 -10.40
CA PRO A 76 -9.40 -0.29 -11.72
C PRO A 76 -9.92 -1.70 -12.07
N LYS A 77 -9.23 -2.77 -11.65
CA LYS A 77 -9.73 -4.14 -11.79
C LYS A 77 -11.01 -4.35 -10.97
N THR A 78 -11.10 -3.84 -9.74
CA THR A 78 -12.32 -3.89 -8.93
C THR A 78 -13.50 -3.22 -9.64
N VAL A 79 -13.29 -2.06 -10.28
CA VAL A 79 -14.33 -1.40 -11.11
C VAL A 79 -14.79 -2.30 -12.26
N ARG A 80 -13.86 -2.99 -12.95
CA ARG A 80 -14.20 -3.96 -14.00
C ARG A 80 -14.97 -5.16 -13.45
N HIS A 81 -14.65 -5.63 -12.25
CA HIS A 81 -15.42 -6.69 -11.59
C HIS A 81 -16.84 -6.22 -11.24
N PHE A 82 -17.01 -4.98 -10.76
CA PHE A 82 -18.34 -4.39 -10.59
C PHE A 82 -19.12 -4.33 -11.91
N LEU A 83 -18.49 -3.92 -13.02
CA LEU A 83 -19.12 -3.90 -14.33
C LEU A 83 -19.56 -5.29 -14.81
N ASN A 84 -18.77 -6.33 -14.52
CA ASN A 84 -19.13 -7.70 -14.85
C ASN A 84 -20.30 -8.21 -14.00
N HIS A 85 -20.38 -7.79 -12.73
CA HIS A 85 -21.44 -8.19 -11.80
C HIS A 85 -22.73 -7.39 -11.99
N PHE A 86 -22.60 -6.10 -12.27
CA PHE A 86 -23.69 -5.15 -12.54
C PHE A 86 -23.55 -4.61 -13.97
N PRO A 87 -24.15 -5.30 -14.95
CA PRO A 87 -24.16 -4.84 -16.33
C PRO A 87 -24.71 -3.41 -16.45
N VAL A 88 -24.24 -2.65 -17.44
CA VAL A 88 -24.50 -1.21 -17.58
C VAL A 88 -26.00 -0.87 -17.54
N GLU A 89 -26.84 -1.71 -18.13
CA GLU A 89 -28.30 -1.57 -18.18
C GLU A 89 -28.99 -1.68 -16.81
N THR A 90 -28.30 -2.23 -15.80
CA THR A 90 -28.81 -2.38 -14.42
C THR A 90 -28.41 -1.20 -13.52
N LEU A 91 -27.47 -0.37 -13.98
CA LEU A 91 -26.95 0.78 -13.26
C LEU A 91 -27.83 2.01 -13.49
N LYS A 92 -27.97 2.82 -12.46
CA LYS A 92 -28.79 4.04 -12.47
C LYS A 92 -27.98 5.23 -11.93
N PRO A 93 -28.32 6.47 -12.35
CA PRO A 93 -27.81 7.66 -11.68
C PRO A 93 -28.07 7.61 -10.16
N GLY A 94 -27.05 7.91 -9.37
CA GLY A 94 -27.13 7.88 -7.90
C GLY A 94 -26.87 6.51 -7.26
N ASP A 95 -26.54 5.48 -8.05
CA ASP A 95 -26.03 4.22 -7.50
C ASP A 95 -24.64 4.41 -6.87
N VAL A 96 -24.34 3.64 -5.83
CA VAL A 96 -22.98 3.43 -5.31
C VAL A 96 -22.80 1.95 -5.01
N LEU A 97 -21.78 1.36 -5.61
CA LEU A 97 -21.40 -0.05 -5.49
C LEU A 97 -20.37 -0.21 -4.37
N ILE A 98 -20.35 -1.36 -3.69
CA ILE A 98 -19.42 -1.65 -2.60
C ILE A 98 -18.97 -3.13 -2.60
N THR A 99 -17.71 -3.37 -2.21
CA THR A 99 -17.18 -4.69 -1.86
C THR A 99 -15.90 -4.56 -1.02
N ASN A 100 -15.53 -5.62 -0.31
CA ASN A 100 -14.18 -5.83 0.23
C ASN A 100 -13.64 -7.22 -0.14
N ASP A 101 -14.15 -7.83 -1.22
CA ASP A 101 -13.69 -9.15 -1.66
C ASP A 101 -12.16 -9.17 -1.82
N PRO A 102 -11.43 -10.10 -1.17
CA PRO A 102 -9.97 -10.11 -1.25
C PRO A 102 -9.45 -10.36 -2.66
N TRP A 103 -10.05 -11.27 -3.43
CA TRP A 103 -9.51 -11.70 -4.73
C TRP A 103 -9.90 -10.74 -5.86
N MET A 104 -11.12 -10.18 -5.79
CA MET A 104 -11.64 -9.23 -6.78
C MET A 104 -11.43 -7.75 -6.38
N GLY A 105 -11.01 -7.51 -5.14
CA GLY A 105 -10.66 -6.20 -4.60
C GLY A 105 -9.15 -6.03 -4.50
N THR A 106 -8.66 -5.92 -3.27
CA THR A 106 -7.26 -5.49 -3.02
C THR A 106 -6.40 -6.55 -2.35
N GLY A 107 -6.97 -7.68 -1.90
CA GLY A 107 -6.25 -8.80 -1.29
C GLY A 107 -6.55 -9.12 0.17
N HIS A 108 -7.45 -8.39 0.85
CA HIS A 108 -7.83 -8.55 2.28
C HIS A 108 -9.16 -7.85 2.57
N LEU A 109 -9.81 -8.20 3.68
CA LEU A 109 -11.12 -7.65 4.05
C LEU A 109 -11.13 -6.20 4.59
N PRO A 110 -10.09 -5.70 5.28
CA PRO A 110 -10.13 -4.33 5.79
C PRO A 110 -10.31 -3.23 4.72
N ASP A 111 -9.98 -3.48 3.46
CA ASP A 111 -10.10 -2.46 2.41
C ASP A 111 -11.51 -2.45 1.82
N LEU A 112 -12.27 -1.39 2.10
CA LEU A 112 -13.61 -1.19 1.53
C LEU A 112 -13.49 -0.39 0.23
N THR A 113 -13.87 -1.01 -0.87
CA THR A 113 -13.91 -0.36 -2.19
C THR A 113 -15.33 0.07 -2.53
N VAL A 114 -15.50 1.33 -2.90
CA VAL A 114 -16.75 1.87 -3.44
C VAL A 114 -16.56 2.45 -4.83
N ALA A 115 -17.59 2.32 -5.68
CA ALA A 115 -17.61 2.88 -7.03
C ALA A 115 -18.95 3.52 -7.35
N LYS A 116 -18.92 4.73 -7.89
CA LYS A 116 -20.09 5.49 -8.35
C LYS A 116 -20.09 5.53 -9.88
N PRO A 117 -21.08 4.91 -10.58
CA PRO A 117 -21.27 5.13 -12.00
C PRO A 117 -21.65 6.59 -12.27
N LEU A 118 -21.01 7.18 -13.28
CA LEU A 118 -21.17 8.58 -13.65
C LEU A 118 -22.03 8.66 -14.93
N PHE A 119 -23.16 9.35 -14.84
CA PHE A 119 -24.10 9.49 -15.95
C PHE A 119 -24.18 10.92 -16.46
N ARG A 120 -24.04 11.12 -17.78
CA ARG A 120 -24.25 12.39 -18.47
C ARG A 120 -25.23 12.19 -19.61
N ASN A 121 -26.27 13.02 -19.69
CA ASN A 121 -27.33 12.93 -20.71
C ASN A 121 -27.95 11.52 -20.84
N GLY A 122 -28.14 10.83 -19.70
CA GLY A 122 -28.72 9.48 -19.64
C GLY A 122 -27.77 8.35 -20.09
N LYS A 123 -26.49 8.63 -20.35
CA LYS A 123 -25.47 7.64 -20.72
C LYS A 123 -24.41 7.50 -19.65
N LEU A 124 -23.98 6.26 -19.39
CA LEU A 124 -22.82 5.98 -18.55
C LEU A 124 -21.56 6.46 -19.27
N ILE A 125 -20.79 7.34 -18.63
CA ILE A 125 -19.53 7.86 -19.19
C ILE A 125 -18.29 7.30 -18.49
N GLY A 126 -18.45 6.73 -17.29
CA GLY A 126 -17.34 6.23 -16.49
C GLY A 126 -17.70 5.99 -15.03
N PHE A 127 -16.67 5.79 -14.20
CA PHE A 127 -16.83 5.62 -12.75
C PHE A 127 -15.85 6.50 -12.00
N ALA A 128 -16.31 7.05 -10.88
CA ALA A 128 -15.43 7.47 -9.79
C ALA A 128 -15.33 6.30 -8.81
N ALA A 129 -14.13 5.96 -8.33
CA ALA A 129 -13.97 4.89 -7.35
C ALA A 129 -12.94 5.24 -6.28
N SER A 130 -13.11 4.66 -5.10
CA SER A 130 -12.20 4.85 -3.97
C SER A 130 -12.11 3.57 -3.15
N THR A 131 -10.94 3.34 -2.57
CA THR A 131 -10.71 2.33 -1.54
C THR A 131 -10.08 2.98 -0.32
N THR A 132 -10.54 2.62 0.87
CA THR A 132 -9.94 3.02 2.16
C THR A 132 -9.72 1.80 3.04
N HIS A 133 -8.71 1.85 3.89
CA HIS A 133 -8.54 0.88 4.95
C HIS A 133 -9.51 1.18 6.11
N SER A 134 -10.48 0.29 6.31
CA SER A 134 -11.42 0.35 7.43
C SER A 134 -10.71 0.07 8.76
N PRO A 135 -11.02 0.82 9.84
CA PRO A 135 -10.43 0.57 11.14
C PRO A 135 -10.80 -0.78 11.76
N ASP A 136 -11.94 -1.35 11.35
CA ASP A 136 -12.41 -2.63 11.86
C ASP A 136 -13.39 -3.28 10.87
N MET A 137 -13.28 -4.60 10.72
CA MET A 137 -14.22 -5.44 9.96
C MET A 137 -14.76 -6.60 10.81
N GLY A 138 -14.66 -6.51 12.14
CA GLY A 138 -14.93 -7.65 13.03
C GLY A 138 -13.78 -8.66 13.00
N GLY A 139 -14.11 -9.95 13.09
CA GLY A 139 -13.13 -11.05 13.00
C GLY A 139 -12.06 -11.07 14.09
N ARG A 140 -11.05 -11.92 13.94
CA ARG A 140 -9.80 -11.87 14.72
C ARG A 140 -8.87 -10.87 14.05
N THR A 141 -8.31 -9.93 14.80
CA THR A 141 -7.50 -8.85 14.22
C THR A 141 -6.16 -8.74 14.93
N GLY A 142 -5.12 -8.26 14.24
CA GLY A 142 -3.80 -8.04 14.84
C GLY A 142 -3.03 -9.34 15.10
N THR A 143 -3.35 -10.40 14.38
CA THR A 143 -2.65 -11.68 14.49
C THR A 143 -2.58 -12.33 13.12
N THR A 144 -1.48 -13.04 12.89
CA THR A 144 -1.30 -13.93 11.74
C THR A 144 -1.90 -15.32 11.99
N ASP A 145 -2.29 -15.63 13.24
CA ASP A 145 -2.97 -16.87 13.63
C ASP A 145 -4.46 -16.85 13.25
N ILE A 146 -4.69 -16.77 11.95
CA ILE A 146 -5.98 -16.78 11.25
C ILE A 146 -5.82 -17.74 10.08
N ARG A 147 -6.62 -18.81 10.04
CA ARG A 147 -6.40 -19.89 9.08
C ARG A 147 -7.11 -19.63 7.75
N ASP A 148 -8.28 -19.01 7.82
CA ASP A 148 -9.14 -18.76 6.68
C ASP A 148 -9.80 -17.38 6.72
N VAL A 149 -10.32 -16.96 5.58
CA VAL A 149 -10.96 -15.65 5.39
C VAL A 149 -12.21 -15.47 6.27
N PHE A 150 -12.82 -16.54 6.78
CA PHE A 150 -14.00 -16.43 7.65
C PHE A 150 -13.64 -15.93 9.05
N GLU A 151 -12.43 -16.22 9.51
CA GLU A 151 -11.89 -15.68 10.75
C GLU A 151 -11.50 -14.19 10.64
N GLU A 152 -11.33 -13.65 9.43
CA GLU A 152 -10.93 -12.25 9.20
C GLU A 152 -12.04 -11.22 9.48
N GLY A 153 -13.30 -11.64 9.44
CA GLY A 153 -14.45 -10.79 9.72
C GLY A 153 -15.46 -10.70 8.58
N LEU A 154 -16.11 -9.54 8.46
CA LEU A 154 -17.22 -9.33 7.55
C LEU A 154 -16.74 -9.30 6.09
N GLN A 155 -17.26 -10.24 5.31
CA GLN A 155 -17.11 -10.29 3.85
C GLN A 155 -18.32 -9.59 3.21
N VAL A 156 -18.04 -8.53 2.45
CA VAL A 156 -18.99 -7.72 1.71
C VAL A 156 -18.88 -8.11 0.23
N PRO A 157 -19.79 -8.96 -0.27
CA PRO A 157 -19.83 -9.27 -1.69
C PRO A 157 -20.18 -8.02 -2.50
N MET A 158 -20.12 -8.10 -3.82
CA MET A 158 -20.54 -6.99 -4.67
C MET A 158 -22.03 -6.70 -4.48
N LEU A 159 -22.34 -5.53 -3.93
CA LEU A 159 -23.69 -5.07 -3.67
C LEU A 159 -23.82 -3.56 -3.90
N LYS A 160 -25.06 -3.05 -3.94
CA LYS A 160 -25.33 -1.62 -3.99
C LYS A 160 -25.42 -1.08 -2.56
N LEU A 161 -24.47 -0.22 -2.17
CA LEU A 161 -24.57 0.57 -0.93
C LEU A 161 -25.71 1.61 -1.03
N ILE A 162 -25.85 2.20 -2.22
CA ILE A 162 -26.89 3.17 -2.55
C ILE A 162 -27.52 2.72 -3.87
N ASP A 163 -28.84 2.56 -3.91
CA ASP A 163 -29.62 2.28 -5.14
C ASP A 163 -30.44 3.52 -5.50
N ALA A 164 -30.07 4.17 -6.60
CA ALA A 164 -30.67 5.41 -7.09
C ALA A 164 -30.88 6.48 -6.00
N GLY A 165 -29.84 6.77 -5.22
CA GLY A 165 -29.88 7.75 -4.12
C GLY A 165 -30.47 7.24 -2.81
N LYS A 166 -30.96 5.99 -2.74
CA LYS A 166 -31.47 5.38 -1.51
C LYS A 166 -30.43 4.46 -0.88
N VAL A 167 -29.95 4.84 0.30
CA VAL A 167 -29.00 4.04 1.10
C VAL A 167 -29.63 2.72 1.56
N ASP A 168 -28.88 1.62 1.44
CA ASP A 168 -29.26 0.31 1.98
C ASP A 168 -29.12 0.29 3.52
N GLN A 169 -30.24 0.54 4.20
CA GLN A 169 -30.31 0.52 5.67
C GLN A 169 -30.12 -0.88 6.26
N THR A 170 -30.45 -1.93 5.51
CA THR A 170 -30.26 -3.32 5.96
C THR A 170 -28.78 -3.67 5.98
N PHE A 171 -28.05 -3.31 4.92
CA PHE A 171 -26.59 -3.44 4.89
C PHE A 171 -25.93 -2.65 6.02
N LEU A 172 -26.29 -1.39 6.22
CA LEU A 172 -25.73 -0.58 7.31
C LEU A 172 -26.00 -1.17 8.69
N ALA A 173 -27.20 -1.70 8.93
CA ALA A 173 -27.53 -2.35 10.20
C ALA A 173 -26.65 -3.59 10.45
N MET A 174 -26.41 -4.40 9.42
CA MET A 174 -25.51 -5.57 9.51
C MET A 174 -24.05 -5.15 9.72
N LEU A 175 -23.55 -4.18 8.94
CA LEU A 175 -22.20 -3.67 9.06
C LEU A 175 -21.94 -3.17 10.49
N ARG A 176 -22.81 -2.29 11.00
CA ARG A 176 -22.68 -1.72 12.35
C ARG A 176 -22.70 -2.77 13.45
N LYS A 177 -23.39 -3.90 13.24
CA LYS A 177 -23.47 -4.98 14.23
C LYS A 177 -22.24 -5.88 14.25
N ASN A 178 -21.51 -5.96 13.15
CA ASN A 178 -20.37 -6.87 12.97
C ASN A 178 -19.01 -6.20 13.23
N VAL A 179 -18.97 -4.90 13.50
CA VAL A 179 -17.74 -4.15 13.76
C VAL A 179 -17.71 -3.56 15.17
N ARG A 180 -16.49 -3.36 15.69
CA ARG A 180 -16.20 -2.82 17.02
C ARG A 180 -16.39 -1.31 17.08
N VAL A 181 -16.13 -0.59 15.99
CA VAL A 181 -16.16 0.88 15.94
C VAL A 181 -17.09 1.38 14.82
N PRO A 182 -18.41 1.10 14.93
CA PRO A 182 -19.35 1.29 13.83
C PRO A 182 -19.46 2.72 13.32
N ASP A 183 -19.27 3.72 14.18
CA ASP A 183 -19.33 5.13 13.77
C ASP A 183 -18.11 5.53 12.95
N LEU A 184 -16.93 5.00 13.26
CA LEU A 184 -15.72 5.24 12.46
C LEU A 184 -15.85 4.56 11.09
N VAL A 185 -16.27 3.28 11.06
CA VAL A 185 -16.41 2.50 9.83
C VAL A 185 -17.46 3.12 8.89
N VAL A 186 -18.65 3.44 9.42
CA VAL A 186 -19.72 4.07 8.61
C VAL A 186 -19.33 5.50 8.21
N GLY A 187 -18.68 6.23 9.11
CA GLY A 187 -18.19 7.58 8.83
C GLY A 187 -17.21 7.61 7.66
N ASP A 188 -16.20 6.73 7.68
CA ASP A 188 -15.23 6.60 6.58
C ASP A 188 -15.89 6.14 5.28
N LEU A 189 -16.86 5.22 5.35
CA LEU A 189 -17.59 4.76 4.17
C LEU A 189 -18.33 5.93 3.48
N PHE A 190 -19.01 6.79 4.25
CA PHE A 190 -19.70 7.96 3.68
C PHE A 190 -18.73 9.10 3.31
N ALA A 191 -17.55 9.17 3.92
CA ALA A 191 -16.47 10.04 3.45
C ALA A 191 -16.03 9.64 2.02
N GLN A 192 -15.89 8.33 1.74
CA GLN A 192 -15.64 7.84 0.38
C GLN A 192 -16.75 8.26 -0.58
N VAL A 193 -18.02 8.04 -0.23
CA VAL A 193 -19.18 8.45 -1.06
C VAL A 193 -19.13 9.95 -1.38
N SER A 194 -18.87 10.78 -0.37
CA SER A 194 -18.78 12.24 -0.53
C SER A 194 -17.63 12.65 -1.46
N ALA A 195 -16.49 11.95 -1.39
CA ALA A 195 -15.38 12.17 -2.31
C ALA A 195 -15.76 11.81 -3.76
N LEU A 196 -16.50 10.72 -3.98
CA LEU A 196 -16.97 10.33 -5.31
C LEU A 196 -17.97 11.33 -5.90
N GLU A 197 -18.84 11.92 -5.07
CA GLU A 197 -19.72 13.01 -5.48
C GLU A 197 -18.96 14.28 -5.89
N LEU A 198 -17.85 14.58 -5.21
CA LEU A 198 -16.97 15.69 -5.58
C LEU A 198 -16.29 15.42 -6.92
N VAL A 199 -15.80 14.20 -7.15
CA VAL A 199 -15.25 13.78 -8.45
C VAL A 199 -16.28 13.99 -9.57
N GLU A 200 -17.51 13.51 -9.39
CA GLU A 200 -18.59 13.66 -10.38
C GLU A 200 -18.80 15.14 -10.75
N ARG A 201 -18.98 16.01 -9.75
CA ARG A 201 -19.19 17.44 -9.98
C ARG A 201 -18.04 18.09 -10.74
N ARG A 202 -16.80 17.83 -10.29
CA ARG A 202 -15.59 18.43 -10.87
C ARG A 202 -15.28 17.90 -12.27
N LEU A 203 -15.54 16.61 -12.50
CA LEU A 203 -15.43 16.02 -13.82
C LEU A 203 -16.46 16.62 -14.78
N PHE A 204 -17.69 16.86 -14.35
CA PHE A 204 -18.71 17.49 -15.20
C PHE A 204 -18.38 18.94 -15.54
N ASP A 205 -17.77 19.67 -14.60
CA ASP A 205 -17.22 21.02 -14.85
C ASP A 205 -16.12 20.97 -15.91
N LEU A 206 -15.12 20.08 -15.75
CA LEU A 206 -14.06 19.85 -16.74
C LEU A 206 -14.64 19.51 -18.12
N MET A 207 -15.56 18.55 -18.19
CA MET A 207 -16.18 18.12 -19.45
C MET A 207 -16.97 19.26 -20.12
N ARG A 208 -17.60 20.14 -19.35
CA ARG A 208 -18.28 21.32 -19.91
C ARG A 208 -17.28 22.32 -20.49
N ASP A 209 -16.17 22.58 -19.81
CA ASP A 209 -15.16 23.55 -20.25
C ASP A 209 -14.47 23.14 -21.56
N TYR A 210 -14.36 21.83 -21.82
CA TYR A 210 -13.75 21.27 -23.05
C TYR A 210 -14.75 20.63 -24.01
N GLU A 211 -16.05 20.87 -23.81
CA GLU A 211 -17.13 20.37 -24.68
C GLU A 211 -17.07 18.84 -24.91
N LEU A 212 -16.74 18.09 -23.86
CA LEU A 212 -16.70 16.63 -23.87
C LEU A 212 -18.06 16.06 -23.50
N ASP A 213 -18.61 15.20 -24.36
CA ASP A 213 -19.82 14.44 -24.08
C ASP A 213 -19.55 13.09 -23.39
N GLU A 214 -18.38 12.50 -23.67
CA GLU A 214 -17.94 11.21 -23.15
C GLU A 214 -16.41 11.20 -22.91
N LEU A 215 -15.91 10.17 -22.23
CA LEU A 215 -14.50 10.06 -21.85
C LEU A 215 -13.71 9.09 -22.73
N ASP A 216 -14.34 8.33 -23.62
CA ASP A 216 -13.69 7.22 -24.31
C ASP A 216 -12.52 7.65 -25.19
N SER A 217 -12.72 8.67 -26.02
CA SER A 217 -11.67 9.18 -26.90
C SER A 217 -10.52 9.78 -26.10
N LEU A 218 -10.83 10.46 -24.99
CA LEU A 218 -9.82 10.99 -24.07
C LEU A 218 -9.04 9.86 -23.39
N ALA A 219 -9.73 8.81 -22.97
CA ALA A 219 -9.13 7.62 -22.37
C ALA A 219 -8.21 6.91 -23.37
N ASP A 220 -8.66 6.68 -24.61
CA ASP A 220 -7.85 6.04 -25.65
C ASP A 220 -6.55 6.81 -25.92
N GLU A 221 -6.61 8.15 -25.95
CA GLU A 221 -5.42 8.99 -26.13
C GLU A 221 -4.48 8.97 -24.91
N ILE A 222 -5.00 9.14 -23.68
CA ILE A 222 -4.18 9.12 -22.44
C ILE A 222 -3.49 7.75 -22.29
N LEU A 223 -4.26 6.67 -22.46
CA LEU A 223 -3.77 5.31 -22.25
C LEU A 223 -2.74 4.93 -23.31
N SER A 224 -2.97 5.27 -24.59
CA SER A 224 -2.01 4.98 -25.65
C SER A 224 -0.69 5.74 -25.48
N ARG A 225 -0.72 7.00 -25.04
CA ARG A 225 0.51 7.75 -24.71
C ARG A 225 1.26 7.15 -23.53
N SER A 226 0.54 6.73 -22.50
CA SER A 226 1.13 6.11 -21.32
C SER A 226 1.75 4.74 -21.64
N GLU A 227 1.06 3.93 -22.44
CA GLU A 227 1.58 2.67 -22.95
C GLU A 227 2.83 2.89 -23.81
N ALA A 228 2.79 3.83 -24.75
CA ALA A 228 3.94 4.15 -25.59
C ALA A 228 5.15 4.61 -24.77
N ALA A 229 4.93 5.42 -23.73
CA ALA A 229 5.97 5.88 -22.82
C ALA A 229 6.58 4.73 -22.01
N MET A 230 5.74 3.84 -21.44
CA MET A 230 6.24 2.66 -20.71
C MET A 230 6.99 1.71 -21.64
N ARG A 231 6.46 1.39 -22.82
CA ARG A 231 7.14 0.57 -23.83
C ARG A 231 8.47 1.17 -24.26
N ALA A 232 8.57 2.50 -24.39
CA ALA A 232 9.83 3.18 -24.68
C ALA A 232 10.83 3.05 -23.53
N ALA A 233 10.37 3.15 -22.28
CA ALA A 233 11.21 2.93 -21.10
C ALA A 233 11.71 1.47 -21.01
N ILE A 234 10.86 0.50 -21.36
CA ILE A 234 11.23 -0.93 -21.42
C ILE A 234 12.28 -1.16 -22.50
N ARG A 235 12.12 -0.62 -23.72
CA ARG A 235 13.13 -0.75 -24.80
C ARG A 235 14.49 -0.16 -24.46
N ALA A 236 14.53 0.82 -23.56
CA ALA A 236 15.79 1.39 -23.08
C ALA A 236 16.47 0.52 -22.02
N PHE A 237 15.78 -0.52 -21.53
CA PHE A 237 16.29 -1.49 -20.57
C PHE A 237 16.95 -2.67 -21.32
N PRO A 238 18.06 -3.25 -20.80
CA PRO A 238 18.67 -4.42 -21.43
C PRO A 238 17.74 -5.65 -21.44
N ASP A 239 17.48 -6.21 -22.62
CA ASP A 239 16.80 -7.49 -22.75
C ASP A 239 17.54 -8.59 -21.97
N GLY A 240 16.78 -9.49 -21.35
CA GLY A 240 17.35 -10.57 -20.56
C GLY A 240 16.39 -11.19 -19.55
N SER A 241 16.89 -12.21 -18.85
CA SER A 241 16.23 -12.85 -17.72
C SER A 241 17.00 -12.56 -16.45
N TYR A 242 16.31 -12.07 -15.43
CA TYR A 242 16.89 -11.63 -14.18
C TYR A 242 16.20 -12.35 -13.02
N ASP A 243 16.97 -13.14 -12.28
CA ASP A 243 16.46 -13.96 -11.18
C ASP A 243 16.89 -13.38 -9.83
N TYR A 244 16.03 -13.47 -8.82
CA TYR A 244 16.36 -13.14 -7.45
C TYR A 244 15.58 -14.00 -6.45
N THR A 245 16.19 -14.23 -5.29
CA THR A 245 15.58 -14.99 -4.21
C THR A 245 15.79 -14.23 -2.90
N LEU A 246 14.75 -14.13 -2.09
CA LEU A 246 14.86 -13.65 -0.72
C LEU A 246 13.96 -14.44 0.23
N ASN A 247 14.33 -14.43 1.50
CA ASN A 247 13.53 -15.00 2.57
C ASN A 247 12.93 -13.90 3.45
N THR A 248 11.69 -14.10 3.88
CA THR A 248 11.06 -13.33 4.97
C THR A 248 11.11 -14.16 6.25
N ASP A 249 10.78 -13.56 7.40
CA ASP A 249 10.79 -14.30 8.67
C ASP A 249 9.74 -15.43 8.72
N GLY A 250 8.67 -15.32 7.93
CA GLY A 250 7.53 -16.24 7.96
C GLY A 250 6.85 -16.27 9.34
N LEU A 251 6.11 -17.32 9.70
CA LEU A 251 5.53 -17.43 11.06
C LEU A 251 6.36 -18.34 11.97
N ILE A 252 6.55 -19.57 11.51
CA ILE A 252 7.37 -20.61 12.16
C ILE A 252 8.57 -20.90 11.27
N GLU A 253 8.31 -21.10 9.98
CA GLU A 253 9.32 -21.30 8.94
C GLU A 253 9.40 -20.07 8.04
N PRO A 254 10.60 -19.70 7.54
CA PRO A 254 10.78 -18.63 6.57
C PRO A 254 9.94 -18.83 5.31
N VAL A 255 9.43 -17.73 4.74
CA VAL A 255 8.80 -17.72 3.42
C VAL A 255 9.83 -17.34 2.38
N THR A 256 9.99 -18.16 1.34
CA THR A 256 10.87 -17.87 0.20
C THR A 256 10.09 -17.21 -0.93
N ILE A 257 10.57 -16.06 -1.36
CA ILE A 257 10.10 -15.35 -2.55
C ILE A 257 11.13 -15.58 -3.65
N GLN A 258 10.71 -16.27 -4.71
CA GLN A 258 11.46 -16.45 -5.95
C GLN A 258 10.86 -15.54 -7.00
N ILE A 259 11.67 -14.75 -7.68
CA ILE A 259 11.23 -13.88 -8.78
C ILE A 259 12.13 -14.08 -9.99
N LYS A 260 11.52 -14.11 -11.17
CA LYS A 260 12.17 -13.98 -12.47
C LYS A 260 11.54 -12.84 -13.24
N VAL A 261 12.35 -11.86 -13.65
CA VAL A 261 11.92 -10.76 -14.52
C VAL A 261 12.53 -10.98 -15.90
N VAL A 262 11.68 -11.11 -16.92
CA VAL A 262 12.09 -11.24 -18.32
C VAL A 262 11.75 -9.96 -19.06
N VAL A 263 12.75 -9.30 -19.61
CA VAL A 263 12.61 -8.15 -20.49
C VAL A 263 12.85 -8.60 -21.92
N ASP A 264 11.86 -8.40 -22.79
CA ASP A 264 11.93 -8.77 -24.21
C ASP A 264 11.34 -7.64 -25.05
N GLY A 265 12.24 -6.86 -25.66
CA GLY A 265 11.93 -5.74 -26.53
C GLY A 265 11.20 -4.63 -25.79
N ASP A 266 9.87 -4.62 -25.87
CA ASP A 266 9.04 -3.58 -25.24
C ASP A 266 8.00 -4.12 -24.24
N SER A 267 8.18 -5.36 -23.79
CA SER A 267 7.34 -6.01 -22.79
C SER A 267 8.16 -6.59 -21.63
N VAL A 268 7.51 -6.73 -20.47
CA VAL A 268 8.09 -7.34 -19.27
C VAL A 268 7.17 -8.43 -18.75
N VAL A 269 7.72 -9.60 -18.50
CA VAL A 269 7.03 -10.71 -17.82
C VAL A 269 7.71 -10.97 -16.49
N VAL A 270 6.94 -10.97 -15.40
CA VAL A 270 7.42 -11.35 -14.07
C VAL A 270 6.76 -12.65 -13.64
N ASP A 271 7.58 -13.66 -13.34
CA ASP A 271 7.12 -14.96 -12.87
C ASP A 271 7.65 -15.26 -11.45
N TYR A 272 6.75 -15.68 -10.58
CA TYR A 272 7.03 -16.07 -9.20
C TYR A 272 7.09 -17.60 -8.99
N ALA A 273 7.22 -18.37 -10.07
CA ALA A 273 7.46 -19.82 -9.98
C ALA A 273 8.64 -20.15 -9.04
N GLY A 274 8.42 -21.06 -8.10
CA GLY A 274 9.40 -21.45 -7.08
C GLY A 274 9.25 -20.73 -5.73
N THR A 275 8.36 -19.74 -5.61
CA THR A 275 7.99 -19.17 -4.30
C THR A 275 7.29 -20.22 -3.43
N SER A 276 7.37 -20.07 -2.10
CA SER A 276 6.75 -20.97 -1.13
C SER A 276 5.25 -21.21 -1.39
N PRO A 277 4.72 -22.39 -1.04
CA PRO A 277 3.27 -22.64 -1.07
C PRO A 277 2.52 -21.69 -0.12
N GLN A 278 1.23 -21.51 -0.36
CA GLN A 278 0.36 -20.82 0.59
C GLN A 278 0.39 -21.53 1.95
N VAL A 279 0.22 -20.76 3.02
CA VAL A 279 0.27 -21.26 4.40
C VAL A 279 -1.10 -21.20 5.05
N ASP A 280 -1.32 -22.02 6.08
CA ASP A 280 -2.56 -22.06 6.86
C ASP A 280 -2.63 -20.90 7.88
N ARG A 281 -2.14 -19.72 7.50
CA ARG A 281 -1.98 -18.51 8.32
C ARG A 281 -2.15 -17.24 7.48
N ALA A 282 -2.39 -16.09 8.11
CA ALA A 282 -2.79 -14.83 7.46
C ALA A 282 -1.70 -14.11 6.63
N LEU A 283 -0.66 -14.81 6.19
CA LEU A 283 0.48 -14.25 5.45
C LEU A 283 0.29 -14.27 3.93
N ASN A 284 -0.74 -14.97 3.45
CA ASN A 284 -0.94 -15.17 2.02
C ASN A 284 -1.29 -13.87 1.30
N VAL A 285 -0.93 -13.81 0.01
CA VAL A 285 -1.11 -12.65 -0.84
C VAL A 285 -1.93 -13.04 -2.06
N ALA A 286 -3.02 -12.30 -2.32
CA ALA A 286 -3.84 -12.53 -3.51
C ALA A 286 -3.11 -12.00 -4.75
N LEU A 287 -3.29 -12.64 -5.90
CA LEU A 287 -2.58 -12.27 -7.13
C LEU A 287 -2.79 -10.79 -7.52
N CYS A 288 -3.95 -10.21 -7.23
CA CYS A 288 -4.21 -8.79 -7.47
C CYS A 288 -3.21 -7.88 -6.73
N TYR A 289 -2.89 -8.20 -5.47
CA TYR A 289 -1.92 -7.48 -4.66
C TYR A 289 -0.47 -7.77 -5.10
N THR A 290 -0.18 -9.03 -5.44
CA THR A 290 1.12 -9.42 -6.03
C THR A 290 1.41 -8.61 -7.29
N TYR A 291 0.43 -8.48 -8.18
CA TYR A 291 0.51 -7.66 -9.38
C TYR A 291 0.83 -6.19 -9.02
N ALA A 292 0.06 -5.57 -8.12
CA ALA A 292 0.23 -4.16 -7.77
C ALA A 292 1.64 -3.84 -7.23
N GLN A 293 2.12 -4.65 -6.28
CA GLN A 293 3.43 -4.43 -5.67
C GLN A 293 4.57 -4.72 -6.65
N THR A 294 4.44 -5.73 -7.52
CA THR A 294 5.42 -6.01 -8.56
C THR A 294 5.52 -4.86 -9.56
N VAL A 295 4.37 -4.40 -10.06
CA VAL A 295 4.27 -3.30 -11.02
C VAL A 295 4.78 -1.99 -10.42
N TYR A 296 4.53 -1.73 -9.14
CA TYR A 296 5.12 -0.59 -8.45
C TYR A 296 6.66 -0.63 -8.48
N GLY A 297 7.27 -1.77 -8.15
CA GLY A 297 8.72 -1.96 -8.24
C GLY A 297 9.26 -1.70 -9.64
N LEU A 298 8.61 -2.26 -10.67
CA LEU A 298 8.99 -2.03 -12.07
C LEU A 298 8.86 -0.56 -12.47
N LYS A 299 7.75 0.09 -12.10
CA LYS A 299 7.50 1.51 -12.40
C LYS A 299 8.57 2.40 -11.80
N CYS A 300 9.01 2.15 -10.57
CA CYS A 300 10.10 2.91 -9.94
C CYS A 300 11.40 2.87 -10.75
N ILE A 301 11.70 1.76 -11.44
CA ILE A 301 12.92 1.58 -12.24
C ILE A 301 12.74 2.11 -13.68
N LEU A 302 11.59 1.84 -14.28
CA LEU A 302 11.34 2.09 -15.70
C LEU A 302 10.87 3.52 -15.96
N ALA A 303 9.81 3.95 -15.26
CA ALA A 303 9.11 5.19 -15.53
C ALA A 303 8.47 5.78 -14.26
N PRO A 304 9.27 6.27 -13.30
CA PRO A 304 8.76 6.74 -12.00
C PRO A 304 7.77 7.89 -12.13
N ASP A 305 8.01 8.81 -13.07
CA ASP A 305 7.22 10.03 -13.29
C ASP A 305 5.97 9.82 -14.14
N LEU A 306 5.81 8.65 -14.77
CA LEU A 306 4.61 8.36 -15.56
C LEU A 306 3.40 8.23 -14.62
N PRO A 307 2.26 8.89 -14.86
CA PRO A 307 1.09 8.74 -14.00
C PRO A 307 0.54 7.30 -13.99
N ASN A 308 -0.08 6.89 -12.89
CA ASN A 308 -0.69 5.56 -12.78
C ASN A 308 -2.00 5.52 -13.58
N ASN A 309 -2.04 4.72 -14.65
CA ASN A 309 -3.23 4.40 -15.43
C ASN A 309 -3.06 3.02 -16.10
N ASP A 310 -4.13 2.46 -16.66
CA ASP A 310 -4.06 1.11 -17.25
C ASP A 310 -3.09 1.03 -18.46
N GLY A 311 -2.83 2.13 -19.17
CA GLY A 311 -1.91 2.18 -20.30
C GLY A 311 -0.45 1.99 -19.86
N ALA A 312 -0.06 2.65 -18.77
CA ALA A 312 1.27 2.49 -18.17
C ALA A 312 1.57 1.04 -17.71
N LEU A 313 0.53 0.23 -17.46
CA LEU A 313 0.69 -1.14 -16.96
C LEU A 313 0.46 -2.20 -18.05
N ALA A 314 -0.03 -1.80 -19.22
CA ALA A 314 -0.37 -2.69 -20.33
C ALA A 314 0.78 -3.60 -20.83
N PRO A 315 2.06 -3.15 -20.89
CA PRO A 315 3.16 -4.01 -21.35
C PRO A 315 3.75 -4.92 -20.26
N ILE A 316 3.12 -5.00 -19.09
CA ILE A 316 3.63 -5.75 -17.93
C ILE A 316 2.69 -6.91 -17.59
N GLU A 317 3.22 -8.13 -17.64
CA GLU A 317 2.56 -9.35 -17.18
C GLU A 317 3.17 -9.82 -15.85
N VAL A 318 2.33 -10.30 -14.93
CA VAL A 318 2.78 -10.86 -13.64
C VAL A 318 2.04 -12.17 -13.38
N THR A 319 2.79 -13.24 -13.14
CA THR A 319 2.26 -14.58 -12.87
C THR A 319 2.82 -15.14 -11.57
N ALA A 320 2.02 -15.93 -10.87
CA ALA A 320 2.46 -16.73 -9.73
C ALA A 320 1.66 -18.04 -9.71
N PRO A 321 2.26 -19.17 -9.31
CA PRO A 321 1.55 -20.45 -9.26
C PRO A 321 0.31 -20.36 -8.36
N GLU A 322 -0.84 -20.81 -8.84
CA GLU A 322 -2.03 -20.95 -8.01
C GLU A 322 -1.73 -21.87 -6.82
N GLY A 323 -2.15 -21.48 -5.62
CA GLY A 323 -1.82 -22.20 -4.39
C GLY A 323 -0.47 -21.82 -3.78
N SER A 324 0.24 -20.84 -4.35
CA SER A 324 1.46 -20.28 -3.75
C SER A 324 1.15 -19.14 -2.78
N ILE A 325 2.13 -18.76 -1.95
CA ILE A 325 2.00 -17.64 -1.01
C ILE A 325 1.67 -16.31 -1.72
N LEU A 326 1.97 -16.18 -3.01
CA LEU A 326 1.73 -14.99 -3.84
C LEU A 326 0.51 -15.11 -4.78
N ASN A 327 -0.21 -16.23 -4.73
CA ASN A 327 -1.47 -16.45 -5.46
C ASN A 327 -2.30 -17.52 -4.74
N HIS A 328 -2.70 -17.20 -3.51
CA HIS A 328 -3.45 -18.13 -2.68
C HIS A 328 -4.91 -18.28 -3.11
N THR A 329 -5.46 -19.46 -2.88
CA THR A 329 -6.84 -19.80 -3.22
C THR A 329 -7.76 -19.67 -2.03
N TYR A 330 -9.04 -19.40 -2.32
CA TYR A 330 -10.10 -19.46 -1.32
C TYR A 330 -10.12 -20.84 -0.61
N PRO A 331 -10.32 -20.91 0.72
CA PRO A 331 -10.62 -19.81 1.65
C PRO A 331 -9.40 -19.30 2.43
N ALA A 332 -8.16 -19.50 1.97
CA ALA A 332 -6.98 -19.13 2.77
C ALA A 332 -6.93 -17.64 3.11
N SER A 333 -6.42 -17.31 4.29
CA SER A 333 -6.42 -15.94 4.82
C SER A 333 -5.29 -15.08 4.23
N GLY A 334 -5.64 -13.84 3.87
CA GLY A 334 -4.71 -12.80 3.41
C GLY A 334 -4.67 -11.56 4.31
N GLN A 335 -5.21 -11.62 5.53
CA GLN A 335 -5.40 -10.44 6.40
C GLN A 335 -4.14 -9.59 6.58
N THR A 336 -2.97 -10.24 6.68
CA THR A 336 -1.67 -9.58 6.89
C THR A 336 -0.78 -9.69 5.66
N ARG A 337 -1.38 -9.72 4.46
CA ARG A 337 -0.69 -9.80 3.15
C ARG A 337 0.49 -8.83 3.01
N THR A 338 0.45 -7.69 3.70
CA THR A 338 1.52 -6.68 3.70
C THR A 338 2.85 -7.22 4.23
N LEU A 339 2.84 -8.21 5.13
CA LEU A 339 4.05 -8.83 5.68
C LEU A 339 4.84 -9.62 4.63
N VAL A 340 4.21 -10.04 3.53
CA VAL A 340 4.89 -10.72 2.41
C VAL A 340 4.92 -9.81 1.18
N GLY A 341 3.79 -9.21 0.79
CA GLY A 341 3.70 -8.47 -0.46
C GLY A 341 4.53 -7.18 -0.52
N HIS A 342 4.86 -6.54 0.61
CA HIS A 342 5.77 -5.39 0.64
C HIS A 342 7.24 -5.75 0.35
N PHE A 343 7.58 -7.04 0.29
CA PHE A 343 8.90 -7.47 -0.18
C PHE A 343 9.01 -7.48 -1.70
N LEU A 344 7.90 -7.56 -2.44
CA LEU A 344 7.90 -7.74 -3.90
C LEU A 344 8.56 -6.58 -4.66
N PRO A 345 8.37 -5.29 -4.30
CA PRO A 345 9.08 -4.21 -4.98
C PRO A 345 10.59 -4.33 -4.79
N PHE A 346 11.04 -4.81 -3.63
CA PHE A 346 12.45 -5.06 -3.39
C PHE A 346 12.94 -6.33 -4.10
N ALA A 347 12.11 -7.36 -4.24
CA ALA A 347 12.43 -8.54 -5.04
C ALA A 347 12.72 -8.15 -6.50
N VAL A 348 11.90 -7.24 -7.07
CA VAL A 348 12.15 -6.61 -8.38
C VAL A 348 13.50 -5.88 -8.36
N PHE A 349 13.77 -5.03 -7.36
CA PHE A 349 15.05 -4.32 -7.27
C PHE A 349 16.25 -5.28 -7.20
N GLY A 350 16.14 -6.37 -6.45
CA GLY A 350 17.14 -7.42 -6.36
C GLY A 350 17.42 -8.06 -7.71
N ALA A 351 16.37 -8.47 -8.44
CA ALA A 351 16.50 -9.04 -9.78
C ALA A 351 17.15 -8.07 -10.76
N MET A 352 16.70 -6.81 -10.77
CA MET A 352 17.21 -5.80 -11.71
C MET A 352 18.58 -5.22 -11.32
N SER A 353 19.08 -5.50 -10.12
CA SER A 353 20.26 -4.83 -9.55
C SER A 353 21.55 -5.04 -10.35
N ALA A 354 21.71 -6.19 -10.99
CA ALA A 354 22.88 -6.50 -11.80
C ALA A 354 22.88 -5.74 -13.14
N ALA A 355 21.70 -5.50 -13.72
CA ALA A 355 21.55 -4.84 -15.02
C ALA A 355 21.49 -3.32 -14.90
N THR A 356 20.83 -2.79 -13.87
CA THR A 356 20.69 -1.34 -13.65
C THR A 356 20.93 -0.97 -12.18
N PRO A 357 22.16 -1.12 -11.67
CA PRO A 357 22.50 -0.77 -10.29
C PRO A 357 22.20 0.72 -9.99
N GLU A 358 22.19 1.58 -10.99
CA GLU A 358 21.93 3.00 -10.85
C GLU A 358 20.46 3.38 -10.58
N ARG A 359 19.52 2.44 -10.78
CA ARG A 359 18.07 2.66 -10.66
C ARG A 359 17.40 1.94 -9.49
N VAL A 360 18.17 1.17 -8.72
CA VAL A 360 17.64 0.37 -7.60
C VAL A 360 18.10 0.92 -6.25
N ALA A 361 17.40 0.50 -5.20
CA ALA A 361 17.80 0.72 -3.81
C ALA A 361 18.11 -0.61 -3.13
N ALA A 362 19.02 -0.59 -2.16
CA ALA A 362 19.31 -1.73 -1.30
C ALA A 362 18.11 -2.12 -0.42
N GLY A 363 18.24 -3.23 0.32
CA GLY A 363 17.18 -3.76 1.17
C GLY A 363 16.62 -2.71 2.14
N PRO A 364 15.31 -2.47 2.15
CA PRO A 364 14.68 -1.60 3.14
C PRO A 364 14.50 -2.34 4.47
N GLY A 365 14.43 -1.60 5.56
CA GLY A 365 13.96 -2.07 6.86
C GLY A 365 12.45 -2.31 6.92
N SER A 366 11.78 -2.24 5.78
CA SER A 366 10.40 -2.66 5.59
C SER A 366 10.32 -4.18 5.35
N PRO A 367 9.13 -4.82 5.48
CA PRO A 367 7.77 -4.30 5.39
C PRO A 367 7.36 -3.38 6.55
N LEU A 368 6.26 -2.64 6.37
CA LEU A 368 5.77 -1.68 7.36
C LEU A 368 5.39 -2.40 8.65
N TRP A 369 5.98 -2.01 9.79
CA TRP A 369 5.54 -2.53 11.06
C TRP A 369 4.25 -1.86 11.50
N SER A 370 3.39 -2.62 12.18
CA SER A 370 2.23 -2.02 12.84
C SER A 370 1.92 -2.68 14.18
N MET A 371 1.29 -1.90 15.04
CA MET A 371 0.70 -2.33 16.30
C MET A 371 -0.80 -2.07 16.21
N GLN A 372 -1.62 -3.09 16.44
CA GLN A 372 -3.06 -2.93 16.55
C GLN A 372 -3.49 -3.20 17.99
N ALA A 373 -4.22 -2.27 18.59
CA ALA A 373 -4.75 -2.42 19.94
C ALA A 373 -6.29 -2.37 19.90
N ALA A 374 -6.92 -3.36 20.51
CA ALA A 374 -8.38 -3.43 20.63
C ALA A 374 -8.78 -3.66 22.09
N GLY A 375 -9.76 -2.89 22.55
CA GLY A 375 -10.18 -2.93 23.93
C GLY A 375 -11.52 -2.25 24.18
N VAL A 376 -11.84 -2.11 25.46
CA VAL A 376 -13.02 -1.40 25.96
C VAL A 376 -12.56 -0.34 26.94
N ASP A 377 -12.98 0.90 26.73
CA ASP A 377 -12.66 2.02 27.62
C ASP A 377 -13.43 1.94 28.95
N GLU A 378 -13.16 2.90 29.83
CA GLU A 378 -13.80 2.99 31.15
C GLU A 378 -15.32 3.21 31.07
N GLN A 379 -15.78 3.89 30.01
CA GLN A 379 -17.20 4.14 29.74
C GLN A 379 -17.90 2.95 29.06
N GLY A 380 -17.19 1.84 28.82
CA GLY A 380 -17.76 0.63 28.20
C GLY A 380 -17.82 0.69 26.67
N ARG A 381 -17.19 1.68 26.03
CA ARG A 381 -17.13 1.80 24.57
C ARG A 381 -15.94 1.02 24.03
N THR A 382 -16.16 0.29 22.95
CA THR A 382 -15.10 -0.39 22.21
C THR A 382 -14.24 0.60 21.44
N TYR A 383 -12.94 0.32 21.38
CA TYR A 383 -12.00 1.05 20.54
C TYR A 383 -11.08 0.08 19.81
N VAL A 384 -10.64 0.50 18.63
CA VAL A 384 -9.62 -0.17 17.83
C VAL A 384 -8.68 0.90 17.31
N ASN A 385 -7.40 0.74 17.58
CA ASN A 385 -6.34 1.64 17.13
C ASN A 385 -5.31 0.84 16.35
N LYS A 386 -4.78 1.42 15.27
CA LYS A 386 -3.68 0.84 14.50
C LYS A 386 -2.63 1.92 14.28
N PHE A 387 -1.40 1.62 14.69
CA PHE A 387 -0.27 2.53 14.60
C PHE A 387 0.82 1.92 13.74
N PHE A 388 1.49 2.76 12.97
CA PHE A 388 2.48 2.36 11.97
C PHE A 388 3.88 2.82 12.36
N PHE A 389 4.85 1.93 12.18
CA PHE A 389 6.25 2.18 12.52
C PHE A 389 7.14 1.80 11.33
N ASN A 390 7.77 2.80 10.74
CA ASN A 390 8.65 2.62 9.59
C ASN A 390 10.09 2.30 10.02
N GLY A 391 10.77 1.48 9.20
CA GLY A 391 12.23 1.29 9.26
C GLY A 391 12.98 2.30 8.40
N GLY A 392 14.28 2.09 8.22
CA GLY A 392 15.08 2.88 7.26
C GLY A 392 14.96 2.34 5.83
N THR A 393 15.01 3.21 4.81
CA THR A 393 15.09 2.74 3.41
C THR A 393 16.52 2.31 3.06
N GLY A 394 16.70 1.46 2.05
CA GLY A 394 18.04 1.13 1.57
C GLY A 394 18.77 2.33 0.94
N GLY A 395 20.11 2.28 0.97
CA GLY A 395 20.95 3.18 0.18
C GLY A 395 20.72 2.99 -1.32
N THR A 396 21.05 4.00 -2.11
CA THR A 396 20.98 3.96 -3.57
C THR A 396 22.36 4.20 -4.17
N SER A 397 22.48 4.09 -5.49
CA SER A 397 23.70 4.50 -6.21
C SER A 397 24.05 5.99 -6.12
N ARG A 398 23.14 6.85 -5.60
CA ARG A 398 23.27 8.31 -5.61
C ARG A 398 23.27 8.95 -4.24
N ARG A 399 22.69 8.31 -3.23
CA ARG A 399 22.50 8.87 -1.89
C ARG A 399 22.22 7.80 -0.84
N ASP A 400 22.44 8.18 0.41
CA ASP A 400 22.04 7.41 1.58
C ASP A 400 20.52 7.20 1.62
N GLY A 401 20.12 6.11 2.28
CA GLY A 401 18.73 5.81 2.57
C GLY A 401 18.10 6.82 3.53
N TYR A 402 16.80 7.05 3.38
CA TYR A 402 16.05 7.89 4.30
C TYR A 402 15.82 7.15 5.62
N ASN A 403 16.07 7.85 6.73
CA ASN A 403 15.77 7.34 8.06
C ASN A 403 14.25 7.32 8.27
N VAL A 404 13.70 6.23 8.81
CA VAL A 404 12.31 6.14 9.31
C VAL A 404 11.28 6.63 8.27
N LEU A 405 11.40 6.18 7.03
CA LEU A 405 10.49 6.56 5.94
C LEU A 405 9.72 5.34 5.44
N SER A 406 8.42 5.51 5.20
CA SER A 406 7.59 4.44 4.66
C SER A 406 8.05 4.06 3.26
N TRP A 407 8.21 2.75 3.06
CA TRP A 407 8.47 2.11 1.78
C TRP A 407 8.07 0.63 1.92
N PRO A 408 7.59 -0.07 0.88
CA PRO A 408 7.18 0.46 -0.42
C PRO A 408 5.81 1.16 -0.39
N SER A 409 5.27 1.46 0.78
CA SER A 409 4.06 2.27 0.92
C SER A 409 4.41 3.76 1.12
N ASN A 410 3.39 4.61 1.14
CA ASN A 410 3.47 6.03 1.52
C ASN A 410 2.64 6.32 2.78
N ILE A 411 2.44 5.29 3.62
CA ILE A 411 1.69 5.41 4.88
C ILE A 411 2.45 6.33 5.85
N SER A 412 1.76 7.37 6.29
CA SER A 412 2.29 8.34 7.25
C SER A 412 2.24 7.80 8.69
N CYS A 413 3.08 8.36 9.56
CA CYS A 413 3.04 8.06 10.99
C CYS A 413 1.93 8.86 11.67
N VAL A 414 1.21 8.24 12.60
CA VAL A 414 0.28 8.95 13.48
C VAL A 414 1.08 9.85 14.44
N PRO A 415 0.69 11.13 14.62
CA PRO A 415 1.31 12.01 15.61
C PRO A 415 1.22 11.44 17.03
N ILE A 416 2.25 11.66 17.86
CA ILE A 416 2.29 11.14 19.25
C ILE A 416 1.08 11.63 20.04
N GLU A 417 0.75 12.92 19.93
CA GLU A 417 -0.41 13.50 20.63
C GLU A 417 -1.73 12.81 20.25
N MET A 418 -1.89 12.44 18.97
CA MET A 418 -3.08 11.72 18.51
C MET A 418 -3.10 10.28 19.03
N MET A 419 -1.94 9.61 19.04
CA MET A 419 -1.80 8.27 19.61
C MET A 419 -2.15 8.25 21.10
N GLU A 420 -1.66 9.21 21.89
CA GLU A 420 -1.95 9.32 23.32
C GLU A 420 -3.40 9.77 23.61
N GLN A 421 -4.03 10.55 22.72
CA GLN A 421 -5.43 10.95 22.87
C GLN A 421 -6.43 9.83 22.55
N GLN A 422 -6.11 8.98 21.57
CA GLN A 422 -7.03 7.95 21.07
C GLN A 422 -6.81 6.58 21.69
N SER A 423 -5.73 6.43 22.46
CA SER A 423 -5.40 5.18 23.12
C SER A 423 -4.88 5.45 24.54
N ASN A 424 -4.79 4.41 25.36
CA ASN A 424 -4.19 4.53 26.68
C ASN A 424 -2.67 4.26 26.66
N PHE A 425 -2.01 4.36 25.51
CA PHE A 425 -0.55 4.22 25.42
C PHE A 425 0.11 5.59 25.54
N ARG A 426 0.99 5.73 26.51
CA ARG A 426 1.90 6.88 26.64
C ARG A 426 3.20 6.59 25.92
N VAL A 427 3.67 7.52 25.09
CA VAL A 427 4.97 7.42 24.42
C VAL A 427 6.04 7.96 25.35
N LEU A 428 6.87 7.07 25.91
CA LEU A 428 7.99 7.47 26.78
C LEU A 428 9.13 8.07 25.98
N HIS A 429 9.43 7.51 24.80
CA HIS A 429 10.30 8.14 23.81
C HIS A 429 10.06 7.58 22.40
N LYS A 430 10.44 8.40 21.41
CA LYS A 430 10.55 8.02 20.00
C LYS A 430 11.81 8.65 19.43
N ARG A 431 12.76 7.85 18.95
CA ARG A 431 14.07 8.34 18.48
C ARG A 431 14.61 7.50 17.33
N LEU A 432 15.60 8.02 16.59
CA LEU A 432 16.36 7.22 15.63
C LEU A 432 17.11 6.09 16.34
N ARG A 433 17.13 4.91 15.74
CA ARG A 433 17.87 3.75 16.23
C ARG A 433 19.31 3.82 15.72
N ILE A 434 20.18 4.48 16.48
CA ILE A 434 21.58 4.69 16.12
C ILE A 434 22.29 3.34 15.90
N GLY A 435 23.05 3.24 14.81
CA GLY A 435 23.76 2.00 14.45
C GLY A 435 22.90 0.93 13.78
N SER A 436 21.65 1.22 13.41
CA SER A 436 20.79 0.24 12.70
C SER A 436 21.00 0.16 11.20
N SER A 437 21.66 1.14 10.58
CA SER A 437 21.87 1.19 9.13
C SER A 437 22.99 0.25 8.67
N GLY A 438 22.77 -0.45 7.55
CA GLY A 438 23.82 -1.15 6.82
C GLY A 438 24.81 -0.17 6.20
N ALA A 439 26.10 -0.49 6.27
CA ALA A 439 27.15 0.34 5.72
C ALA A 439 27.33 0.13 4.22
N GLY A 440 27.71 1.18 3.51
CA GLY A 440 28.05 1.11 2.09
C GLY A 440 28.68 2.41 1.64
N ARG A 441 28.99 2.53 0.34
CA ARG A 441 29.31 3.83 -0.26
C ARG A 441 28.24 4.85 0.15
N TYR A 442 26.99 4.41 0.02
CA TYR A 442 25.82 5.04 0.59
C TYR A 442 25.22 4.12 1.65
N ARG A 443 25.06 4.61 2.87
CA ARG A 443 24.48 3.82 3.96
C ARG A 443 22.97 3.66 3.78
N GLY A 444 22.39 2.66 4.43
CA GLY A 444 20.96 2.61 4.63
C GLY A 444 20.46 3.70 5.59
N GLY A 445 19.16 3.92 5.60
CA GLY A 445 18.50 4.73 6.59
C GLY A 445 18.49 4.05 7.96
N LEU A 446 18.46 4.83 9.03
CA LEU A 446 18.24 4.32 10.38
C LEU A 446 16.78 3.93 10.59
N GLY A 447 16.56 2.88 11.36
CA GLY A 447 15.26 2.57 11.97
C GLY A 447 14.94 3.53 13.12
N GLN A 448 13.90 3.20 13.88
CA GLN A 448 13.46 3.96 15.05
C GLN A 448 13.31 3.06 16.28
N GLU A 449 13.43 3.67 17.46
CA GLU A 449 13.08 3.06 18.73
C GLU A 449 11.91 3.83 19.35
N CYS A 450 10.80 3.14 19.60
CA CYS A 450 9.62 3.67 20.27
C CYS A 450 9.30 2.85 21.50
N LEU A 451 9.32 3.48 22.67
CA LEU A 451 8.94 2.87 23.93
C LEU A 451 7.59 3.42 24.39
N LEU A 452 6.63 2.52 24.56
CA LEU A 452 5.27 2.80 24.97
C LEU A 452 5.02 2.20 26.34
N GLU A 453 4.24 2.88 27.16
CA GLU A 453 3.72 2.37 28.43
C GLU A 453 2.19 2.42 28.40
N TYR A 454 1.54 1.31 28.74
CA TYR A 454 0.09 1.27 28.80
C TYR A 454 -0.41 1.81 30.14
N GLN A 455 -1.27 2.83 30.11
CA GLN A 455 -1.77 3.53 31.29
C GLN A 455 -3.21 3.17 31.65
N GLY A 456 -3.92 2.44 30.79
CA GLY A 456 -5.33 2.11 30.99
C GLY A 456 -5.54 1.11 32.13
N GLU A 457 -6.60 1.31 32.91
CA GLU A 457 -6.93 0.43 34.04
C GLU A 457 -7.38 -0.96 33.58
N ARG A 458 -8.05 -1.04 32.43
CA ARG A 458 -8.52 -2.29 31.84
C ARG A 458 -7.46 -2.89 30.92
N PRO A 459 -7.20 -4.20 30.95
CA PRO A 459 -6.31 -4.84 29.99
C PRO A 459 -6.77 -4.61 28.54
N VAL A 460 -5.80 -4.53 27.63
CA VAL A 460 -6.02 -4.38 26.19
C VAL A 460 -5.38 -5.55 25.45
N VAL A 461 -5.95 -5.95 24.31
CA VAL A 461 -5.33 -6.92 23.42
C VAL A 461 -4.53 -6.16 22.37
N VAL A 462 -3.24 -6.48 22.25
CA VAL A 462 -2.33 -5.88 21.28
C VAL A 462 -1.79 -6.93 20.35
N GLY A 463 -1.97 -6.69 19.06
CA GLY A 463 -1.38 -7.44 17.98
C GLY A 463 -0.22 -6.69 17.35
N PHE A 464 0.79 -7.43 16.91
CA PHE A 464 1.93 -6.87 16.20
C PHE A 464 2.05 -7.47 14.81
N HIS A 465 2.52 -6.66 13.87
CA HIS A 465 2.95 -7.10 12.56
C HIS A 465 4.39 -6.64 12.39
N ALA A 466 5.33 -7.43 12.89
CA ALA A 466 6.76 -7.20 12.75
C ALA A 466 7.37 -8.20 11.77
N GLU A 467 8.45 -7.81 11.11
CA GLU A 467 9.19 -8.57 10.11
C GLU A 467 10.63 -8.03 10.06
N ARG A 468 11.55 -8.73 9.39
CA ARG A 468 13.00 -8.45 9.42
C ARG A 468 13.58 -8.51 10.84
N THR A 469 13.12 -9.43 11.67
CA THR A 469 13.69 -9.73 12.99
C THR A 469 14.58 -10.96 12.96
N LEU A 470 14.44 -11.84 11.96
CA LEU A 470 15.39 -12.90 11.64
C LEU A 470 16.24 -12.57 10.41
N HIS A 471 15.58 -12.20 9.31
CA HIS A 471 16.24 -11.92 8.05
C HIS A 471 16.52 -10.43 7.88
N ALA A 472 17.79 -10.05 7.99
CA ALA A 472 18.24 -8.69 7.82
C ALA A 472 17.87 -8.11 6.44
N PRO A 473 17.63 -6.78 6.34
CA PRO A 473 17.58 -6.07 5.07
C PRO A 473 18.89 -6.27 4.29
N PRO A 474 18.88 -6.88 3.09
CA PRO A 474 20.12 -7.26 2.41
C PRO A 474 20.76 -6.06 1.72
N GLY A 475 22.09 -5.95 1.84
CA GLY A 475 22.89 -5.01 1.07
C GLY A 475 22.85 -5.30 -0.43
N LEU A 476 23.08 -4.28 -1.25
CA LEU A 476 23.23 -4.44 -2.70
C LEU A 476 24.54 -3.85 -3.20
N CYS A 477 25.04 -4.41 -4.30
CA CYS A 477 26.25 -3.94 -5.00
C CYS A 477 27.48 -3.81 -4.07
N GLY A 478 27.64 -4.72 -3.10
CA GLY A 478 28.74 -4.71 -2.13
C GLY A 478 28.48 -3.92 -0.84
N GLY A 479 27.26 -3.42 -0.63
CA GLY A 479 26.84 -2.88 0.66
C GLY A 479 26.60 -3.97 1.71
N GLU A 480 26.71 -3.59 2.98
CA GLU A 480 26.42 -4.44 4.14
C GLU A 480 24.92 -4.40 4.48
N ASP A 481 24.44 -5.48 5.10
CA ASP A 481 23.05 -5.63 5.53
C ASP A 481 22.66 -4.62 6.62
N GLY A 482 21.37 -4.27 6.65
CA GLY A 482 20.79 -3.51 7.75
C GLY A 482 20.67 -4.33 9.03
N VAL A 483 20.51 -3.67 10.18
CA VAL A 483 20.33 -4.37 11.45
C VAL A 483 18.86 -4.82 11.61
N PRO A 484 18.60 -6.10 11.94
CA PRO A 484 17.26 -6.60 12.23
C PRO A 484 16.52 -5.81 13.31
N GLY A 485 15.19 -5.82 13.22
CA GLY A 485 14.32 -5.25 14.23
C GLY A 485 14.22 -6.12 15.49
N VAL A 486 13.78 -5.53 16.58
CA VAL A 486 13.51 -6.22 17.85
C VAL A 486 12.22 -5.66 18.45
N LEU A 487 11.34 -6.55 18.88
CA LEU A 487 10.11 -6.21 19.60
C LEU A 487 10.21 -6.78 21.02
N GLU A 488 10.04 -5.93 22.02
CA GLU A 488 10.10 -6.33 23.43
C GLU A 488 8.80 -5.98 24.15
N VAL A 489 8.35 -6.88 25.04
CA VAL A 489 7.30 -6.61 26.02
C VAL A 489 7.90 -6.77 27.40
N ASN A 490 7.82 -5.73 28.24
CA ASN A 490 8.39 -5.70 29.59
C ASN A 490 9.89 -6.04 29.64
N GLY A 491 10.65 -5.64 28.61
CA GLY A 491 12.08 -5.92 28.48
C GLY A 491 12.42 -7.34 28.03
N HIS A 492 11.42 -8.18 27.77
CA HIS A 492 11.60 -9.49 27.16
C HIS A 492 11.47 -9.38 25.64
N ALA A 493 12.53 -9.71 24.90
CA ALA A 493 12.48 -9.78 23.45
C ALA A 493 11.61 -10.96 23.03
N LEU A 494 10.63 -10.69 22.18
CA LEU A 494 9.71 -11.69 21.67
C LEU A 494 10.38 -12.55 20.58
N GLU A 495 10.12 -13.85 20.59
CA GLU A 495 10.51 -14.74 19.50
C GLU A 495 9.72 -14.42 18.21
N PRO A 496 10.23 -14.74 17.01
CA PRO A 496 9.63 -14.34 15.74
C PRO A 496 8.13 -14.66 15.60
N HIS A 497 7.71 -15.85 16.04
CA HIS A 497 6.31 -16.26 16.02
C HIS A 497 5.43 -15.47 17.01
N GLU A 498 5.99 -15.02 18.14
CA GLU A 498 5.31 -14.21 19.14
C GLU A 498 5.11 -12.76 18.65
N GLN A 499 5.94 -12.28 17.72
CA GLN A 499 5.85 -10.92 17.17
C GLN A 499 4.71 -10.73 16.16
N LYS A 500 3.93 -11.79 15.91
CA LYS A 500 2.85 -11.84 14.92
C LYS A 500 1.54 -12.39 15.50
N VAL A 501 1.43 -12.48 16.82
CA VAL A 501 0.23 -12.92 17.56
C VAL A 501 -0.25 -11.85 18.55
N GLN A 502 -1.41 -12.10 19.17
CA GLN A 502 -2.01 -11.21 20.16
C GLN A 502 -1.39 -11.40 21.55
N HIS A 503 -1.19 -10.28 22.24
CA HIS A 503 -0.70 -10.18 23.61
C HIS A 503 -1.71 -9.44 24.47
N VAL A 504 -1.85 -9.85 25.74
CA VAL A 504 -2.64 -9.10 26.71
C VAL A 504 -1.72 -8.14 27.46
N ILE A 505 -1.95 -6.85 27.27
CA ILE A 505 -1.18 -5.76 27.88
C ILE A 505 -1.98 -5.16 29.03
N ARG A 506 -1.33 -5.02 30.19
CA ARG A 506 -1.90 -4.49 31.44
C ARG A 506 -1.29 -3.16 31.80
N GLN A 507 -1.93 -2.47 32.75
CA GLN A 507 -1.45 -1.19 33.23
C GLN A 507 0.01 -1.28 33.71
N GLY A 508 0.85 -0.36 33.25
CA GLY A 508 2.29 -0.33 33.54
C GLY A 508 3.15 -1.21 32.63
N ASP A 509 2.55 -2.10 31.83
CA ASP A 509 3.31 -2.89 30.86
C ASP A 509 3.90 -1.97 29.78
N ARG A 510 5.10 -2.33 29.31
CA ARG A 510 5.86 -1.56 28.34
C ARG A 510 6.11 -2.34 27.06
N ILE A 511 5.93 -1.67 25.93
CA ILE A 511 6.19 -2.19 24.60
C ILE A 511 7.33 -1.39 23.99
N HIS A 512 8.41 -2.06 23.59
CA HIS A 512 9.56 -1.44 22.95
C HIS A 512 9.71 -1.95 21.53
N MET A 513 9.42 -1.09 20.56
CA MET A 513 9.59 -1.37 19.14
C MET A 513 10.89 -0.76 18.65
N LYS A 514 11.84 -1.60 18.25
CA LYS A 514 13.11 -1.22 17.61
C LYS A 514 13.04 -1.67 16.16
N THR A 515 12.63 -0.79 15.25
CA THR A 515 12.46 -1.18 13.85
C THR A 515 13.81 -1.46 13.17
N PRO A 516 13.82 -2.24 12.07
CA PRO A 516 15.03 -2.50 11.31
C PRO A 516 15.55 -1.22 10.62
N GLY A 517 16.86 -1.15 10.41
CA GLY A 517 17.45 -0.13 9.53
C GLY A 517 17.40 -0.57 8.06
N GLY A 518 17.69 0.33 7.13
CA GLY A 518 17.92 -0.03 5.74
C GLY A 518 19.33 -0.55 5.53
N ALA A 519 19.54 -1.25 4.42
CA ALA A 519 20.82 -1.80 4.02
C ALA A 519 21.68 -0.80 3.22
N GLY A 520 22.99 -1.03 3.19
CA GLY A 520 23.93 -0.22 2.43
C GLY A 520 23.94 -0.53 0.94
N PHE A 521 24.40 0.43 0.15
CA PHE A 521 24.62 0.31 -1.28
C PHE A 521 26.07 0.65 -1.64
N GLY A 522 26.72 -0.21 -2.41
CA GLY A 522 28.14 -0.03 -2.76
C GLY A 522 29.08 -0.38 -1.62
N ALA A 523 30.37 -0.56 -1.90
CA ALA A 523 31.34 -0.97 -0.88
C ALA A 523 31.57 0.14 0.16
N LYS A 524 31.56 -0.22 1.45
CA LYS A 524 31.81 0.69 2.58
C LYS A 524 33.13 1.48 2.46
N ALA A 525 34.16 0.88 1.88
CA ALA A 525 35.47 1.51 1.66
C ALA A 525 35.40 2.73 0.72
N GLU A 526 34.33 2.85 -0.07
CA GLU A 526 34.13 3.95 -1.02
C GLU A 526 33.35 5.11 -0.41
N ARG A 527 32.90 5.00 0.86
CA ARG A 527 32.21 6.07 1.55
C ARG A 527 33.17 7.23 1.80
N SER A 528 32.77 8.43 1.39
CA SER A 528 33.63 9.61 1.52
C SER A 528 33.86 9.99 2.99
N GLY A 529 35.04 10.54 3.30
CA GLY A 529 35.34 11.07 4.63
C GLY A 529 34.39 12.20 5.04
N GLU A 530 33.90 12.99 4.09
CA GLU A 530 32.89 14.03 4.33
C GLU A 530 31.56 13.44 4.78
N SER A 531 31.08 12.38 4.12
CA SER A 531 29.84 11.68 4.49
C SER A 531 29.96 11.05 5.88
N ILE A 532 31.11 10.44 6.21
CA ILE A 532 31.37 9.88 7.55
C ILE A 532 31.33 10.97 8.61
N ALA A 533 31.98 12.11 8.36
CA ALA A 533 31.96 13.24 9.28
C ALA A 533 30.55 13.84 9.42
N ALA A 534 29.76 13.86 8.35
CA ALA A 534 28.37 14.30 8.38
C ALA A 534 27.48 13.36 9.23
N ASP A 535 27.62 12.04 9.07
CA ASP A 535 26.92 11.07 9.90
C ASP A 535 27.23 11.27 11.39
N ALA A 536 28.50 11.50 11.74
CA ALA A 536 28.92 11.73 13.12
C ALA A 536 28.34 13.04 13.67
N ARG A 537 28.35 14.13 12.89
CA ARG A 537 27.73 15.41 13.29
C ARG A 537 26.22 15.29 13.48
N GLN A 538 25.56 14.47 12.68
CA GLN A 538 24.11 14.22 12.77
C GLN A 538 23.76 13.18 13.84
N GLY A 539 24.76 12.55 14.48
CA GLY A 539 24.57 11.54 15.51
C GLY A 539 24.05 10.20 14.98
N TYR A 540 24.20 9.92 13.68
CA TYR A 540 23.67 8.71 13.04
C TYR A 540 24.53 7.45 13.27
N VAL A 541 25.80 7.68 13.56
CA VAL A 541 26.74 6.66 14.01
C VAL A 541 27.17 7.01 15.43
N ALA A 542 27.48 5.98 16.24
CA ALA A 542 28.10 6.22 17.53
C ALA A 542 29.40 7.01 17.33
N ALA A 543 29.62 8.05 18.13
CA ALA A 543 30.87 8.79 18.09
C ALA A 543 32.03 7.79 18.28
N PRO A 544 33.09 7.84 17.45
CA PRO A 544 34.26 7.02 17.69
C PRO A 544 34.74 7.27 19.13
N ALA A 545 35.10 6.22 19.86
CA ALA A 545 35.55 6.29 21.25
C ALA A 545 36.89 7.06 21.46
N ARG A 546 37.30 7.90 20.51
CA ARG A 546 38.48 8.77 20.58
C ARG A 546 38.14 10.16 20.10
N LEU A 547 37.79 11.02 21.06
CA LEU A 547 38.08 12.46 21.12
C LEU A 547 37.87 12.94 22.58
N ALA A 548 38.35 12.14 23.54
CA ALA A 548 38.49 12.49 24.95
C ALA A 548 39.97 12.30 25.34
N ALA A 549 40.85 12.95 24.59
CA ALA A 549 42.26 13.13 24.91
C ALA A 549 42.81 14.20 23.98
N GLU A 550 42.47 15.45 24.28
CA GLU A 550 43.34 16.63 24.14
C GLU A 550 42.83 17.74 25.05
#